data_AF-I4WV62-F1
#
_entry.id   AF-I4WV62-F1
#
_cell.length_a   1.000
_cell.length_b   1.000
_cell.length_c   1.000
_cell.angle_alpha   90.00
_cell.angle_beta   90.00
_cell.angle_gamma   90.00
#
_symmetry.space_group_name_H-M   'P 1'
#
loop_
_entity.id
_entity.type
_entity.pdbx_description
1 polymer ?
#
loop_
_entity_poly.entity_id
_entity_poly.type
_entity_poly.pdbx_seq_one_letter_code
_entity_poly.pdbx_strand_id
1 'polypeptide(L)' 'MDRAAFDDCAEAIRSCNVVLWKENRSEGDSLYFLDPDGHKLEIHAGDLRSRLAALRQQPYEGLELYD' A
#
# COMPACT_ATOMS: atom_id res chain seq x y z
N MET A 1 9.21 3.94 2.76
CA MET A 1 8.88 5.10 3.62
C MET A 1 8.73 4.59 5.04
N ASP A 2 9.17 5.33 6.06
CA ASP A 2 8.85 4.96 7.44
C ASP A 2 7.38 5.21 7.77
N ARG A 3 6.89 4.66 8.89
CA ARG A 3 5.47 4.71 9.26
C ARG A 3 4.97 6.14 9.51
N ALA A 4 5.78 6.97 10.16
CA ALA A 4 5.37 8.33 10.51
C ALA A 4 5.19 9.18 9.25
N ALA A 5 6.14 9.10 8.31
CA ALA A 5 6.02 9.76 7.02
C ALA A 5 4.82 9.23 6.20
N PHE A 6 4.47 7.96 6.34
CA PHE A 6 3.24 7.43 5.74
C PHE A 6 1.99 8.09 6.30
N ASP A 7 1.86 8.12 7.63
CA ASP A 7 0.66 8.65 8.27
C ASP A 7 0.49 10.14 7.92
N ASP A 8 1.58 10.92 7.95
CA ASP A 8 1.58 12.34 7.56
C ASP A 8 1.14 12.55 6.10
N CYS A 9 1.70 11.79 5.16
CA CYS A 9 1.31 11.87 3.75
C CYS A 9 -0.13 11.40 3.51
N ALA A 10 -0.55 10.33 4.18
CA ALA A 10 -1.90 9.78 4.03
C ALA A 10 -2.97 10.78 4.52
N GLU A 11 -2.72 11.45 5.64
CA GLU A 11 -3.61 12.50 6.14
C GLU A 11 -3.65 13.72 5.20
N ALA A 12 -2.50 14.15 4.68
CA ALA A 12 -2.44 15.21 3.69
C ALA A 12 -3.28 14.87 2.45
N ILE A 13 -3.15 13.66 1.91
CA ILE A 13 -3.92 13.19 0.74
C ILE A 13 -5.42 13.13 1.05
N ARG A 14 -5.82 12.59 2.21
CA ARG A 14 -7.23 12.52 2.62
C ARG A 14 -7.85 13.92 2.75
N SER A 15 -7.09 14.90 3.21
CA SER A 15 -7.55 16.29 3.34
C SER A 15 -7.88 16.95 1.99
N CYS A 16 -7.35 16.43 0.87
CA CYS A 16 -7.58 16.95 -0.48
C CYS A 16 -8.88 16.44 -1.13
N ASN A 17 -9.78 15.78 -0.39
CA ASN A 17 -11.05 15.24 -0.89
C ASN A 17 -10.88 14.30 -2.10
N VAL A 18 -9.81 13.49 -2.09
CA VAL A 18 -9.51 12.49 -3.12
C VAL A 18 -10.48 11.31 -3.04
N VAL A 19 -10.66 10.62 -4.16
CA VAL A 19 -11.47 9.40 -4.20
C VAL A 19 -10.61 8.20 -3.83
N LEU A 20 -10.96 7.51 -2.74
CA LEU A 20 -10.35 6.24 -2.36
C LEU A 20 -11.00 5.11 -3.16
N TRP A 21 -10.19 4.32 -3.87
CA TRP A 21 -10.72 3.29 -4.78
C TRP A 21 -10.48 1.85 -4.29
N LYS A 22 -9.69 1.66 -3.23
CA LYS A 22 -9.42 0.34 -2.65
C LYS A 22 -9.09 0.44 -1.16
N GLU A 23 -9.59 -0.53 -0.40
CA GLU A 23 -9.22 -0.75 1.00
C GLU A 23 -7.94 -1.58 1.09
N ASN A 24 -7.01 -1.19 1.97
CA ASN A 24 -5.79 -1.97 2.17
C ASN A 24 -6.08 -3.25 2.96
N ARG A 25 -5.65 -4.39 2.41
CA ARG A 25 -5.74 -5.72 3.05
C ARG A 25 -4.43 -6.50 2.96
N SER A 26 -3.37 -5.86 2.49
CA SER A 26 -2.06 -6.47 2.29
C SER A 26 -1.10 -6.03 3.40
N GLU A 27 0.04 -6.70 3.51
CA GLU A 27 1.09 -6.29 4.43
C GLU A 27 1.65 -4.91 4.05
N GLY A 28 1.92 -4.10 5.08
CA GLY A 28 2.36 -2.72 4.99
C GLY A 28 1.21 -1.74 4.85
N ASP A 29 1.43 -0.49 5.26
CA ASP A 29 0.42 0.55 5.10
C ASP A 29 0.35 0.98 3.64
N SER A 30 -0.87 1.01 3.12
CA SER A 30 -1.13 1.39 1.75
C SER A 30 -2.36 2.29 1.70
N LEU A 31 -2.30 3.36 0.92
CA LEU A 31 -3.44 4.21 0.62
C LEU A 31 -3.64 4.25 -0.89
N TYR A 32 -4.82 3.83 -1.33
CA TYR A 32 -5.21 3.75 -2.73
C TYR A 32 -6.17 4.88 -3.08
N PHE A 33 -5.75 5.80 -3.95
CA PHE A 33 -6.52 6.98 -4.33
C PHE A 33 -6.43 7.26 -5.82
N LEU A 34 -7.37 8.05 -6.32
CA LEU A 34 -7.39 8.51 -7.71
C LEU A 34 -6.81 9.91 -7.82
N ASP A 35 -6.09 10.17 -8.91
CA ASP A 35 -5.77 11.52 -9.34
C ASP A 35 -6.97 12.16 -10.10
N PRO A 36 -6.88 13.45 -10.49
CA PRO A 36 -7.96 14.13 -11.21
C PRO A 36 -8.35 13.49 -12.54
N ASP A 37 -7.41 12.79 -13.20
CA ASP A 37 -7.64 12.09 -14.47
C ASP A 37 -8.23 10.68 -14.26
N GLY A 38 -8.33 10.23 -13.00
CA GLY A 38 -8.84 8.90 -12.64
C GLY A 38 -7.78 7.80 -12.66
N HIS A 39 -6.49 8.16 -12.72
CA HIS A 39 -5.40 7.21 -12.57
C HIS A 39 -5.33 6.66 -11.16
N LYS A 40 -5.13 5.35 -11.05
CA LYS A 40 -5.04 4.63 -9.78
C LYS A 40 -3.64 4.76 -9.21
N LEU A 41 -3.53 5.52 -8.13
CA LEU A 41 -2.29 5.72 -7.39
C LEU A 41 -2.32 4.95 -6.07
N GLU A 42 -1.13 4.61 -5.59
CA GLU A 42 -0.88 3.99 -4.29
C GLU A 42 0.34 4.65 -3.66
N ILE A 43 0.22 5.09 -2.41
CA ILE A 43 1.39 5.26 -1.54
C ILE A 43 1.52 4.02 -0.65
N HIS A 44 2.75 3.54 -0.47
CA HIS A 44 3.02 2.30 0.25
C HIS A 44 4.21 2.45 1.21
N ALA A 45 4.03 2.01 2.45
CA ALA A 45 5.08 1.90 3.46
C ALA A 45 5.61 0.46 3.50
N GLY A 46 6.65 0.21 2.72
CA GLY A 46 7.28 -1.10 2.61
C GLY A 46 8.10 -1.19 1.33
N ASP A 47 8.70 -2.34 1.10
CA ASP A 47 9.39 -2.66 -0.15
C ASP A 47 9.16 -4.12 -0.55
N LEU A 48 9.75 -4.53 -1.66
CA LEU A 48 9.63 -5.90 -2.14
C LEU A 48 10.16 -6.93 -1.12
N ARG A 49 11.23 -6.60 -0.39
CA ARG A 49 11.84 -7.52 0.57
C ARG A 49 10.93 -7.73 1.77
N SER A 50 10.35 -6.65 2.33
CA SER A 50 9.38 -6.76 3.43
C SER A 50 8.15 -7.55 2.99
N ARG A 51 7.65 -7.29 1.79
CA ARG A 51 6.52 -8.02 1.22
C ARG A 51 6.80 -9.51 1.07
N LEU A 52 7.95 -9.88 0.51
CA LEU A 52 8.34 -11.29 0.37
C LEU A 52 8.54 -11.96 1.74
N ALA A 53 9.09 -11.25 2.72
CA ALA A 53 9.22 -11.78 4.09
C ALA A 53 7.85 -12.02 4.75
N ALA A 54 6.89 -11.11 4.55
CA ALA A 54 5.52 -11.27 5.02
C ALA A 54 4.80 -12.44 4.34
N LEU A 55 4.97 -12.58 3.02
CA LEU A 55 4.41 -13.68 2.24
C LEU A 55 4.98 -15.05 2.62
N ARG A 56 6.25 -15.11 3.08
CA ARG A 56 6.81 -16.34 3.66
C ARG A 56 6.13 -16.75 4.97
N GLN A 57 5.57 -15.80 5.72
CA GLN A 57 4.84 -16.07 6.98
C GLN A 57 3.36 -16.35 6.76
N GLN A 58 2.74 -15.60 5.84
CA GLN A 58 1.33 -15.71 5.48
C GLN A 58 1.20 -15.77 3.95
N PRO A 59 1.45 -16.94 3.35
CA PRO A 59 1.37 -17.11 1.90
C PRO A 59 -0.08 -17.01 1.42
N TYR A 60 -0.26 -16.50 0.21
CA TYR A 60 -1.52 -16.65 -0.49
C TYR A 60 -1.72 -18.11 -0.92
N GLU A 61 -2.96 -18.51 -1.15
CA GLU A 61 -3.26 -19.82 -1.71
C GLU A 61 -2.56 -19.98 -3.07
N GLY A 62 -1.76 -21.04 -3.21
CA GLY A 62 -0.99 -21.31 -4.43
C GLY A 62 0.25 -20.43 -4.63
N LEU A 63 0.72 -19.70 -3.62
CA LEU A 63 1.95 -18.91 -3.74
C LEU A 63 3.18 -19.82 -3.91
N GLU A 64 3.92 -19.62 -5.00
CA GLU A 64 5.25 -20.17 -5.22
C GLU A 64 6.28 -19.04 -5.17
N LEU A 65 7.35 -19.24 -4.40
CA LEU A 65 8.45 -18.28 -4.28
C LEU A 65 9.69 -18.84 -5.00
N TYR A 66 10.33 -17.97 -5.77
CA TYR A 66 11.56 -18.25 -6.51
C TYR A 66 12.66 -17.32 -6.00
N ASP A 67 13.85 -17.86 -5.74
CA ASP A 67 15.03 -17.10 -5.27
C ASP A 67 16.03 -16.84 -6.41
#